data_AF-A0A6M0CLS5-F1
#
_entry.id   AF-A0A6M0CLS5-F1
#
_cell.length_a   1.000
_cell.length_b   1.000
_cell.length_c   1.000
_cell.angle_alpha   90.00
_cell.angle_beta   90.00
_cell.angle_gamma   90.00
#
_symmetry.space_group_name_H-M   'P 1'
#
loop_
_entity.id
_entity.type
_entity.pdbx_description
1 polymer ?
#
loop_
_entity_poly.entity_id
_entity_poly.type
_entity_poly.pdbx_seq_one_letter_code
_entity_poly.pdbx_strand_id
1 'polypeptide(L)'
;MKRAFFIKLKAGSLQFVLFIGVVIALLLLAVILLTQTQHTFENKKEQLISTIQQTNALFKSTSLPQQDIDSTLKISDSNWGLFKKRSVRNSRFEKRALIGNSRSKTSTKALFVKDENRPLVLVGNTKIEGNVAISKSGLKAGNIAGVSFYGSSLVDGQVTSSKTELPSFDSNTKTYLKSLLSLMPSTLGAIDENYKPGGSLSNSFKNDTKVIYNDGAIDLYDGQLIGNIILKSATRITITANATLKDVIIVAPVIEIKSGVTGYFHAIASKAIEMGTNSNLQYPSSLILIDSDRSDDKNFRRTNHHQITVGENSIFKGNLMMLSENTNSKFEPQIIIGNNSAIHGEVYCEKSIELKGSVYGSVYAGSFIAKESGSTYLNHIYNGSIHGNSLPDNYAGLPFENKNTSVAKWLY
;
A
#
# COMPACT_ATOMS: atom_id res chain seq x y z
N MET A 1 84.04 54.00 -23.89
CA MET A 1 83.16 53.87 -22.71
C MET A 1 82.22 52.69 -22.95
N LYS A 2 82.00 51.84 -21.92
CA LYS A 2 81.30 50.52 -21.87
C LYS A 2 82.22 49.29 -21.84
N ARG A 3 82.70 48.95 -20.64
CA ARG A 3 83.16 47.59 -20.28
C ARG A 3 81.93 46.70 -20.19
N ALA A 4 81.80 45.72 -21.09
CA ALA A 4 80.85 44.62 -20.92
C ALA A 4 81.44 43.62 -19.92
N PHE A 5 80.81 43.49 -18.75
CA PHE A 5 81.14 42.45 -17.77
C PHE A 5 80.63 41.10 -18.31
N PHE A 6 81.53 40.27 -18.86
CA PHE A 6 81.20 38.87 -19.12
C PHE A 6 81.32 38.07 -17.83
N ILE A 7 80.18 37.86 -17.16
CA ILE A 7 80.08 36.95 -16.02
C ILE A 7 80.24 35.52 -16.56
N LYS A 8 81.38 34.87 -16.28
CA LYS A 8 81.57 33.44 -16.53
C LYS A 8 80.75 32.64 -15.51
N LEU A 9 79.61 32.10 -15.94
CA LEU A 9 78.82 31.16 -15.15
C LEU A 9 79.59 29.84 -15.00
N LYS A 10 79.70 29.33 -13.77
CA LYS A 10 80.33 28.03 -13.50
C LYS A 10 79.48 26.92 -14.14
N ALA A 11 80.12 25.91 -14.75
CA ALA A 11 79.45 24.81 -15.46
C ALA A 11 78.38 24.06 -14.62
N GLY A 12 78.50 24.08 -13.28
CA GLY A 12 77.51 23.51 -12.36
C GLY A 12 76.18 24.28 -12.24
N SER A 13 76.13 25.54 -12.68
CA SER A 13 74.88 26.34 -12.67
C SER A 13 73.82 25.77 -13.61
N LEU A 14 74.20 25.14 -14.72
CA LEU A 14 73.27 24.52 -15.66
C LEU A 14 72.57 23.30 -15.06
N GLN A 15 73.33 22.44 -14.36
CA GLN A 15 72.80 21.25 -13.67
C GLN A 15 71.82 21.65 -12.57
N PHE A 16 72.11 22.71 -11.82
CA PHE A 16 71.23 23.21 -10.75
C PHE A 16 69.93 23.82 -11.31
N VAL A 17 70.00 24.59 -12.40
CA VAL A 17 68.82 25.12 -13.08
C VAL A 17 67.95 24.00 -13.65
N LEU A 18 68.57 22.96 -14.22
CA LEU A 18 67.85 21.79 -14.74
C LEU A 18 67.16 21.01 -13.61
N PHE A 19 67.86 20.79 -12.50
CA PHE A 19 67.30 20.15 -11.31
C PHE A 19 66.11 20.94 -10.74
N ILE A 20 66.27 22.25 -10.51
CA ILE A 20 65.18 23.12 -10.04
C ILE A 20 64.02 23.13 -11.05
N GLY A 21 64.32 23.19 -12.35
CA GLY A 21 63.31 23.15 -13.41
C GLY A 21 62.48 21.87 -13.37
N VAL A 22 63.11 20.71 -13.15
CA VAL A 22 62.42 19.42 -12.98
C VAL A 22 61.57 19.40 -11.72
N VAL A 23 62.08 19.90 -10.59
CA VAL A 23 61.32 19.98 -9.33
C VAL A 23 60.09 20.88 -9.50
N ILE A 24 60.24 22.05 -10.11
CA ILE A 24 59.13 22.96 -10.41
C ILE A 24 58.12 22.29 -11.35
N ALA A 25 58.58 21.62 -12.40
CA ALA A 25 57.71 20.90 -13.33
C ALA A 25 56.90 19.79 -12.63
N LEU A 26 57.53 19.01 -11.74
CA LEU A 26 56.84 17.99 -10.94
C LEU A 26 55.81 18.59 -9.99
N LEU A 27 56.13 19.71 -9.34
CA LEU A 27 55.20 20.42 -8.46
C LEU A 27 53.99 20.95 -9.24
N LEU A 28 54.21 21.55 -10.42
CA LEU A 28 53.14 22.02 -11.30
C LEU A 28 52.26 20.85 -11.76
N LEU A 29 52.85 19.72 -12.15
CA LEU A 29 52.11 18.54 -12.57
C LEU A 29 51.28 17.95 -11.42
N ALA A 30 51.82 17.92 -10.20
CA ALA A 30 51.08 17.48 -9.01
C ALA A 30 49.88 18.39 -8.72
N VAL A 31 50.03 19.70 -8.84
CA VAL A 31 48.93 20.67 -8.66
C VAL A 31 47.87 20.50 -9.76
N ILE A 32 48.27 20.35 -11.02
CA ILE A 32 47.34 20.12 -12.13
C ILE A 32 46.54 18.82 -11.90
N LEU A 33 47.22 17.73 -11.50
CA LEU A 33 46.58 16.44 -11.25
C LEU A 33 45.63 16.50 -10.05
N LEU A 34 46.00 17.24 -8.99
CA LEU A 34 45.13 17.48 -7.85
C LEU A 34 43.86 18.23 -8.27
N THR A 35 44.01 19.32 -9.03
CA THR A 35 42.88 20.13 -9.52
C THR A 35 41.95 19.32 -10.43
N GLN A 36 42.50 18.52 -11.36
CA GLN A 36 41.70 17.63 -12.20
C GLN A 36 40.95 16.57 -11.39
N THR A 37 41.61 16.00 -10.37
CA THR A 37 41.00 15.02 -9.47
C THR A 37 39.84 15.65 -8.68
N GLN A 38 40.04 16.85 -8.14
CA GLN A 38 39.01 17.60 -7.42
C GLN A 38 37.81 17.94 -8.31
N HIS A 39 38.04 18.46 -9.52
CA HIS A 39 36.97 18.71 -10.48
C HIS A 39 36.20 17.43 -10.86
N THR A 40 36.92 16.33 -11.09
CA THR A 40 36.29 15.04 -11.40
C THR A 40 35.46 14.53 -10.23
N PHE A 41 35.92 14.75 -8.99
CA PHE A 41 35.21 14.36 -7.78
C PHE A 41 33.93 15.18 -7.60
N GLU A 42 33.99 16.51 -7.71
CA GLU A 42 32.82 17.37 -7.60
C GLU A 42 31.78 17.04 -8.69
N ASN A 43 32.19 16.84 -9.95
CA ASN A 43 31.27 16.45 -11.02
C ASN A 43 30.58 15.10 -10.71
N LYS A 44 31.33 14.11 -10.21
CA LYS A 44 30.75 12.80 -9.82
C LYS A 44 29.79 12.92 -8.64
N LYS A 45 30.07 13.82 -7.70
CA LYS A 45 29.22 14.09 -6.54
C LYS A 45 27.93 14.79 -6.94
N GLU A 46 28.00 15.82 -7.78
CA GLU A 46 26.81 16.52 -8.30
C GLU A 46 25.92 15.57 -9.10
N GLN A 47 26.51 14.74 -9.96
CA GLN A 47 25.78 13.68 -10.66
C GLN A 47 25.09 12.71 -9.69
N LEU A 48 25.77 12.25 -8.63
CA LEU A 48 25.17 11.36 -7.66
C LEU A 48 23.97 12.02 -6.95
N ILE A 49 24.12 13.28 -6.54
CA ILE A 49 23.05 14.04 -5.86
C ILE A 49 21.85 14.22 -6.81
N SER A 50 22.08 14.62 -8.06
CA SER A 50 21.01 14.79 -9.04
C SER A 50 20.30 13.47 -9.33
N THR A 51 21.04 12.36 -9.51
CA THR A 51 20.45 11.04 -9.71
C THR A 51 19.60 10.60 -8.50
N ILE A 52 20.04 10.88 -7.26
CA ILE A 52 19.26 10.57 -6.05
C ILE A 52 17.98 11.40 -5.99
N GLN A 53 18.06 12.69 -6.30
CA GLN A 53 16.91 13.59 -6.32
C GLN A 53 15.89 13.17 -7.39
N GLN A 54 16.35 12.87 -8.61
CA GLN A 54 15.52 12.33 -9.68
C GLN A 54 14.88 10.99 -9.29
N THR A 55 15.65 10.10 -8.67
CA THR A 55 15.14 8.82 -8.15
C THR A 55 14.02 9.05 -7.13
N ASN A 56 14.19 9.96 -6.19
CA ASN A 56 13.15 10.25 -5.20
C ASN A 56 11.90 10.89 -5.84
N ALA A 57 12.07 11.72 -6.88
CA ALA A 57 10.96 12.29 -7.65
C ALA A 57 10.19 11.22 -8.42
N LEU A 58 10.90 10.22 -8.97
CA LEU A 58 10.32 9.06 -9.65
C LEU A 58 9.42 8.22 -8.73
N PHE A 59 9.66 8.19 -7.42
CA PHE A 59 8.79 7.47 -6.48
C PHE A 59 7.55 8.25 -6.05
N LYS A 60 7.49 9.56 -6.32
CA LYS A 60 6.36 10.44 -5.95
C LYS A 60 5.43 10.78 -7.13
N SER A 61 5.89 10.55 -8.35
CA SER A 61 5.16 10.91 -9.56
C SER A 61 4.74 9.66 -10.34
N THR A 62 3.56 9.75 -10.93
CA THR A 62 2.99 8.71 -11.81
C THR A 62 3.50 8.88 -13.25
N SER A 63 3.93 10.10 -13.60
CA SER A 63 4.60 10.45 -14.83
C SER A 63 5.68 11.50 -14.55
N LEU A 64 6.94 11.20 -14.89
CA LEU A 64 7.92 12.25 -15.14
C LEU A 64 7.93 12.53 -16.64
N PRO A 65 8.05 13.80 -17.08
CA PRO A 65 8.39 14.08 -18.46
C PRO A 65 9.73 13.40 -18.79
N GLN A 66 9.71 12.57 -19.83
CA GLN A 66 10.82 11.72 -20.26
C GLN A 66 12.08 12.51 -20.67
N GLN A 67 11.98 13.84 -20.73
CA GLN A 67 13.04 14.77 -21.14
C GLN A 67 14.06 15.11 -20.03
N ASP A 68 13.76 14.86 -18.75
CA ASP A 68 14.67 15.21 -17.62
C ASP A 68 15.25 14.00 -16.86
N ILE A 69 14.97 12.78 -17.32
CA ILE A 69 15.47 11.56 -16.68
C ILE A 69 16.87 11.28 -17.21
N ASP A 70 17.85 11.17 -16.31
CA ASP A 70 19.18 10.64 -16.65
C ASP A 70 19.01 9.30 -17.39
N SER A 71 19.51 9.23 -18.63
CA SER A 71 19.37 8.07 -19.52
C SER A 71 19.94 6.77 -18.94
N THR A 72 20.71 6.85 -17.85
CA THR A 72 21.24 5.70 -17.13
C THR A 72 20.26 5.05 -16.16
N LEU A 73 19.15 5.72 -15.81
CA LEU A 73 18.14 5.21 -14.88
C LEU A 73 17.18 4.25 -15.57
N LYS A 74 17.09 3.02 -15.04
CA LYS A 74 16.11 2.02 -15.45
C LYS A 74 15.03 1.91 -14.39
N ILE A 75 13.78 2.04 -14.83
CA ILE A 75 12.60 1.92 -13.98
C ILE A 75 11.88 0.62 -14.35
N SER A 76 11.47 -0.13 -13.34
CA SER A 76 10.61 -1.30 -13.52
C SER A 76 9.50 -1.27 -12.48
N ASP A 77 8.27 -1.39 -12.95
CA ASP A 77 7.08 -1.46 -12.12
C ASP A 77 6.48 -2.86 -12.21
N SER A 78 6.06 -3.37 -11.06
CA SER A 78 5.34 -4.65 -10.91
C SER A 78 4.32 -4.51 -9.79
N ASN A 79 3.39 -5.44 -9.64
CA ASN A 79 2.39 -5.38 -8.55
C ASN A 79 2.83 -6.27 -7.37
N TRP A 80 2.50 -5.83 -6.16
CA TRP A 80 2.68 -6.59 -4.93
C TRP A 80 1.50 -6.33 -3.99
N GLY A 81 0.55 -7.28 -3.97
CA GLY A 81 -0.72 -7.10 -3.28
C GLY A 81 -1.49 -5.93 -3.87
N LEU A 82 -1.92 -4.99 -3.01
CA LEU A 82 -2.63 -3.79 -3.49
C LEU A 82 -1.69 -2.68 -4.00
N PHE A 83 -0.39 -2.79 -3.72
CA PHE A 83 0.59 -1.75 -4.03
C PHE A 83 1.35 -2.08 -5.31
N LYS A 84 1.94 -1.04 -5.92
CA LYS A 84 2.92 -1.24 -7.00
C LYS A 84 4.32 -1.35 -6.37
N LYS A 85 5.08 -2.36 -6.74
CA LYS A 85 6.51 -2.49 -6.47
C LYS A 85 7.28 -1.79 -7.60
N ARG A 86 7.91 -0.66 -7.27
CA ARG A 86 8.77 0.11 -8.18
C ARG A 86 10.23 -0.14 -7.84
N SER A 87 11.03 -0.54 -8.84
CA SER A 87 12.50 -0.58 -8.74
C SER A 87 13.08 0.49 -9.66
N VAL A 88 13.94 1.34 -9.09
CA VAL A 88 14.75 2.32 -9.82
C VAL A 88 16.21 1.94 -9.62
N ARG A 89 16.90 1.66 -10.73
CA ARG A 89 18.30 1.23 -10.70
C ARG A 89 19.14 1.96 -11.73
N ASN A 90 20.42 2.14 -11.41
CA ASN A 90 21.46 2.48 -12.39
C ASN A 90 22.64 1.49 -12.23
N SER A 91 23.79 1.81 -12.80
CA SER A 91 25.00 0.97 -12.71
C SER A 91 25.63 0.88 -11.31
N ARG A 92 25.23 1.75 -10.36
CA ARG A 92 25.86 1.88 -9.03
C ARG A 92 24.92 1.60 -7.86
N PHE A 93 23.62 1.85 -8.00
CA PHE A 93 22.66 1.65 -6.93
C PHE A 93 21.31 1.16 -7.45
N GLU A 94 20.54 0.56 -6.55
CA GLU A 94 19.17 0.14 -6.79
C GLU A 94 18.31 0.44 -5.55
N LYS A 95 17.14 1.04 -5.77
CA LYS A 95 16.12 1.28 -4.75
C LYS A 95 14.82 0.62 -5.15
N ARG A 96 14.17 -0.04 -4.20
CA ARG A 96 12.85 -0.63 -4.36
C ARG A 96 11.89 -0.11 -3.30
N ALA A 97 10.65 0.16 -3.70
CA ALA A 97 9.61 0.55 -2.77
C ALA A 97 8.25 0.00 -3.19
N LEU A 98 7.39 -0.20 -2.20
CA LEU A 98 5.94 -0.24 -2.39
C LEU A 98 5.43 1.19 -2.50
N ILE A 99 4.73 1.48 -3.58
CA ILE A 99 4.08 2.75 -3.84
C ILE A 99 2.57 2.55 -3.96
N GLY A 100 1.83 3.53 -3.45
CA GLY A 100 0.37 3.65 -3.56
C GLY A 100 0.00 5.09 -3.84
N ASN A 101 -1.28 5.40 -3.93
CA ASN A 101 -1.70 6.76 -4.26
C ASN A 101 -1.48 7.72 -3.10
N SER A 102 -0.92 8.89 -3.37
CA SER A 102 -0.82 9.97 -2.39
C SER A 102 -2.21 10.51 -2.05
N ARG A 103 -2.41 10.88 -0.79
CA ARG A 103 -3.62 11.57 -0.34
C ARG A 103 -3.40 13.08 -0.37
N SER A 104 -4.46 13.82 -0.66
CA SER A 104 -4.52 15.27 -0.43
C SER A 104 -5.61 15.55 0.60
N LYS A 105 -5.26 16.25 1.69
CA LYS A 105 -6.20 16.60 2.77
C LYS A 105 -7.41 17.39 2.27
N THR A 106 -7.25 18.18 1.20
CA THR A 106 -8.32 19.03 0.68
C THR A 106 -9.28 18.28 -0.24
N SER A 107 -8.79 17.30 -1.01
CA SER A 107 -9.61 16.58 -2.00
C SER A 107 -10.09 15.21 -1.53
N THR A 108 -9.47 14.63 -0.51
CA THR A 108 -9.83 13.30 -0.02
C THR A 108 -11.08 13.39 0.86
N LYS A 109 -12.09 12.58 0.51
CA LYS A 109 -13.32 12.46 1.30
C LYS A 109 -13.09 11.49 2.46
N ALA A 110 -13.60 11.84 3.64
CA ALA A 110 -13.69 10.94 4.78
C ALA A 110 -14.69 9.81 4.51
N LEU A 111 -15.82 10.16 3.88
CA LEU A 111 -16.87 9.22 3.51
C LEU A 111 -17.37 9.52 2.09
N PHE A 112 -17.46 8.48 1.26
CA PHE A 112 -18.18 8.48 0.00
C PHE A 112 -19.18 7.34 0.02
N VAL A 113 -20.46 7.65 -0.17
CA VAL A 113 -21.54 6.66 -0.32
C VAL A 113 -22.15 6.82 -1.69
N LYS A 114 -22.29 5.72 -2.44
CA LYS A 114 -22.95 5.73 -3.75
C LYS A 114 -24.34 6.36 -3.66
N ASP A 115 -24.67 7.21 -4.64
CA ASP A 115 -26.01 7.81 -4.72
C ASP A 115 -27.02 6.77 -5.22
N GLU A 116 -27.85 6.27 -4.32
CA GLU A 116 -28.98 5.38 -4.61
C GLU A 116 -30.32 6.04 -4.25
N ASN A 117 -30.39 7.38 -4.23
CA ASN A 117 -31.57 8.16 -3.81
C ASN A 117 -32.12 7.76 -2.43
N ARG A 118 -31.23 7.45 -1.49
CA ARG A 118 -31.57 7.08 -0.11
C ARG A 118 -30.75 7.92 0.86
N PRO A 119 -31.36 8.46 1.92
CA PRO A 119 -30.61 9.17 2.94
C PRO A 119 -29.67 8.23 3.69
N LEU A 120 -28.56 8.76 4.19
CA LEU A 120 -27.70 8.07 5.15
C LEU A 120 -28.17 8.45 6.56
N VAL A 121 -28.52 7.45 7.36
CA VAL A 121 -29.07 7.62 8.70
C VAL A 121 -28.01 7.33 9.75
N LEU A 122 -27.80 8.26 10.68
CA LEU A 122 -26.83 8.14 11.77
C LEU A 122 -27.55 7.88 13.09
N VAL A 123 -27.05 6.92 13.87
CA VAL A 123 -27.69 6.47 15.11
C VAL A 123 -26.67 6.22 16.22
N GLY A 124 -27.06 6.44 17.47
CA GLY A 124 -26.21 6.26 18.64
C GLY A 124 -25.06 7.27 18.68
N ASN A 125 -23.87 6.79 19.06
CA ASN A 125 -22.64 7.58 19.17
C ASN A 125 -21.88 7.71 17.84
N THR A 126 -22.59 7.61 16.71
CA THR A 126 -21.99 7.72 15.39
C THR A 126 -21.32 9.08 15.19
N LYS A 127 -20.08 9.09 14.67
CA LYS A 127 -19.31 10.32 14.45
C LYS A 127 -18.63 10.31 13.09
N ILE A 128 -18.76 11.39 12.33
CA ILE A 128 -18.09 11.54 11.03
C ILE A 128 -17.36 12.88 10.99
N GLU A 129 -16.04 12.84 10.90
CA GLU A 129 -15.15 14.00 10.80
C GLU A 129 -14.45 14.02 9.43
N GLY A 130 -14.55 15.14 8.74
CA GLY A 130 -14.00 15.38 7.41
C GLY A 130 -15.06 15.49 6.31
N ASN A 131 -14.61 15.82 5.10
CA ASN A 131 -15.48 16.08 3.97
C ASN A 131 -16.18 14.80 3.50
N VAL A 132 -17.49 14.85 3.24
CA VAL A 132 -18.29 13.69 2.83
C VAL A 132 -18.95 13.91 1.47
N ALA A 133 -19.17 12.81 0.76
CA ALA A 133 -19.96 12.75 -0.46
C ALA A 133 -21.06 11.70 -0.29
N ILE A 134 -22.33 12.11 -0.35
CA ILE A 134 -23.48 11.25 -0.09
C ILE A 134 -24.62 11.55 -1.07
N SER A 135 -25.64 10.68 -1.10
CA SER A 135 -26.83 10.87 -1.93
C SER A 135 -27.48 12.26 -1.73
N LYS A 136 -28.12 12.77 -2.78
CA LYS A 136 -28.95 14.00 -2.72
C LYS A 136 -30.03 13.95 -1.64
N SER A 137 -30.44 12.77 -1.20
CA SER A 137 -31.38 12.59 -0.08
C SER A 137 -30.81 13.01 1.28
N GLY A 138 -29.51 13.28 1.38
CA GLY A 138 -28.88 13.90 2.55
C GLY A 138 -28.66 12.97 3.75
N LEU A 139 -28.35 13.58 4.89
CA LEU A 139 -28.15 12.91 6.18
C LEU A 139 -29.41 13.02 7.03
N LYS A 140 -29.68 12.00 7.84
CA LYS A 140 -30.74 12.04 8.86
C LYS A 140 -30.24 11.50 10.18
N ALA A 141 -30.72 12.08 11.28
CA ALA A 141 -30.68 11.42 12.57
C ALA A 141 -31.72 10.30 12.60
N GLY A 142 -31.37 9.12 13.10
CA GLY A 142 -32.28 7.99 13.25
C GLY A 142 -32.46 7.54 14.69
N ASN A 143 -33.31 6.54 14.85
CA ASN A 143 -33.50 5.80 16.09
C ASN A 143 -33.56 4.30 15.77
N ILE A 144 -32.82 3.49 16.50
CA ILE A 144 -32.85 2.03 16.43
C ILE A 144 -33.06 1.51 17.85
N ALA A 145 -34.14 0.75 18.08
CA ALA A 145 -34.43 0.11 19.36
C ALA A 145 -34.34 1.06 20.58
N GLY A 146 -34.83 2.31 20.44
CA GLY A 146 -34.81 3.30 21.50
C GLY A 146 -33.51 4.12 21.60
N VAL A 147 -32.46 3.73 20.87
CA VAL A 147 -31.20 4.47 20.77
C VAL A 147 -31.32 5.50 19.65
N SER A 148 -31.41 6.77 20.02
CA SER A 148 -31.38 7.90 19.07
C SER A 148 -29.95 8.28 18.71
N PHE A 149 -29.78 9.15 17.71
CA PHE A 149 -28.52 9.85 17.48
C PHE A 149 -28.19 10.80 18.66
N TYR A 150 -26.98 10.70 19.20
CA TYR A 150 -26.53 11.49 20.36
C TYR A 150 -25.54 12.61 20.01
N GLY A 151 -25.08 12.71 18.76
CA GLY A 151 -24.16 13.75 18.32
C GLY A 151 -24.83 15.13 18.21
N SER A 152 -24.03 16.19 18.38
CA SER A 152 -24.49 17.58 18.21
C SER A 152 -24.58 18.00 16.73
N SER A 153 -23.81 17.38 15.85
CA SER A 153 -23.84 17.57 14.40
C SER A 153 -23.77 16.20 13.70
N LEU A 154 -24.42 16.08 12.54
CA LEU A 154 -24.40 14.83 11.77
C LEU A 154 -23.03 14.57 11.12
N VAL A 155 -22.34 15.62 10.70
CA VAL A 155 -20.99 15.58 10.10
C VAL A 155 -20.24 16.84 10.50
N ASP A 156 -18.96 16.68 10.86
CA ASP A 156 -18.00 17.77 11.03
C ASP A 156 -17.13 17.89 9.77
N GLY A 157 -17.62 18.61 8.77
CA GLY A 157 -16.97 18.75 7.46
C GLY A 157 -17.94 19.15 6.35
N GLN A 158 -17.42 19.36 5.13
CA GLN A 158 -18.28 19.73 4.00
C GLN A 158 -19.05 18.53 3.45
N VAL A 159 -20.37 18.68 3.31
CA VAL A 159 -21.26 17.70 2.69
C VAL A 159 -21.45 18.06 1.21
N THR A 160 -21.15 17.10 0.34
CA THR A 160 -21.30 17.23 -1.12
C THR A 160 -22.13 16.08 -1.67
N SER A 161 -22.73 16.26 -2.85
CA SER A 161 -23.46 15.17 -3.52
C SER A 161 -22.49 14.14 -4.09
N SER A 162 -22.77 12.85 -3.88
CA SER A 162 -22.02 11.75 -4.48
C SER A 162 -22.52 11.40 -5.88
N LYS A 163 -21.79 10.49 -6.54
CA LYS A 163 -22.15 9.92 -7.83
C LYS A 163 -22.79 8.54 -7.62
N THR A 164 -23.44 8.03 -8.66
CA THR A 164 -24.01 6.67 -8.73
C THR A 164 -22.96 5.58 -8.86
N GLU A 165 -21.69 5.94 -9.01
CA GLU A 165 -20.56 5.02 -9.14
C GLU A 165 -19.50 5.37 -8.11
N LEU A 166 -18.84 4.34 -7.57
CA LEU A 166 -17.68 4.51 -6.72
C LEU A 166 -16.47 4.95 -7.56
N PRO A 167 -15.46 5.61 -6.96
CA PRO A 167 -14.22 5.91 -7.66
C PRO A 167 -13.59 4.64 -8.27
N SER A 168 -13.22 4.72 -9.54
CA SER A 168 -12.63 3.63 -10.32
C SER A 168 -11.17 3.38 -9.93
N PHE A 169 -10.76 2.11 -10.05
CA PHE A 169 -9.36 1.69 -9.97
C PHE A 169 -8.76 1.57 -11.36
N ASP A 170 -7.43 1.68 -11.44
CA ASP A 170 -6.68 1.27 -12.63
C ASP A 170 -7.09 -0.15 -13.06
N SER A 171 -7.58 -0.30 -14.29
CA SER A 171 -8.08 -1.58 -14.84
C SER A 171 -7.06 -2.72 -14.72
N ASN A 172 -5.77 -2.39 -14.74
CA ASN A 172 -4.68 -3.34 -14.54
C ASN A 172 -4.66 -3.93 -13.12
N THR A 173 -5.05 -3.16 -12.10
CA THR A 173 -5.09 -3.60 -10.70
C THR A 173 -6.15 -4.69 -10.51
N LYS A 174 -7.37 -4.47 -10.99
CA LYS A 174 -8.47 -5.45 -10.86
C LYS A 174 -8.11 -6.76 -11.59
N THR A 175 -7.48 -6.65 -12.76
CA THR A 175 -7.02 -7.82 -13.53
C THR A 175 -5.91 -8.59 -12.80
N TYR A 176 -4.93 -7.90 -12.24
CA TYR A 176 -3.86 -8.52 -11.45
C TYR A 176 -4.39 -9.23 -10.19
N LEU A 177 -5.27 -8.58 -9.42
CA LEU A 177 -5.79 -9.17 -8.19
C LEU A 177 -6.58 -10.45 -8.48
N LYS A 178 -7.35 -10.48 -9.58
CA LYS A 178 -8.03 -11.69 -10.05
C LYS A 178 -7.05 -12.77 -10.52
N SER A 179 -5.96 -12.38 -11.17
CA SER A 179 -4.96 -13.33 -11.66
C SER A 179 -4.25 -14.05 -10.51
N LEU A 180 -4.05 -13.40 -9.36
CA LEU A 180 -3.52 -14.06 -8.16
C LEU A 180 -4.42 -15.22 -7.70
N LEU A 181 -5.74 -15.07 -7.79
CA LEU A 181 -6.70 -16.11 -7.43
C LEU A 181 -6.72 -17.24 -8.47
N SER A 182 -6.82 -16.91 -9.77
CA SER A 182 -7.08 -17.89 -10.83
C SER A 182 -5.85 -18.58 -11.42
N LEU A 183 -4.69 -17.93 -11.41
CA LEU A 183 -3.50 -18.44 -12.09
C LEU A 183 -2.87 -19.64 -11.39
N MET A 184 -2.24 -20.51 -12.19
CA MET A 184 -1.47 -21.64 -11.68
C MET A 184 -0.29 -21.15 -10.83
N PRO A 185 0.04 -21.81 -9.71
CA PRO A 185 1.10 -21.38 -8.80
C PRO A 185 2.45 -21.11 -9.48
N SER A 186 2.82 -21.93 -10.48
CA SER A 186 4.08 -21.82 -11.23
C SER A 186 4.19 -20.54 -12.07
N THR A 187 3.07 -19.87 -12.37
CA THR A 187 3.05 -18.59 -13.10
C THR A 187 3.22 -17.39 -12.17
N LEU A 188 3.06 -17.58 -10.86
CA LEU A 188 3.21 -16.53 -9.85
C LEU A 188 4.67 -16.37 -9.39
N GLY A 189 5.50 -17.38 -9.62
CA GLY A 189 6.91 -17.41 -9.23
C GLY A 189 7.46 -18.83 -9.15
N ALA A 190 8.69 -18.97 -8.66
CA ALA A 190 9.35 -20.25 -8.49
C ALA A 190 8.70 -21.00 -7.30
N ILE A 191 8.25 -22.23 -7.54
CA ILE A 191 7.70 -23.09 -6.49
C ILE A 191 8.81 -23.44 -5.50
N ASP A 192 8.57 -23.21 -4.21
CA ASP A 192 9.46 -23.66 -3.14
C ASP A 192 8.98 -25.02 -2.62
N GLU A 193 9.59 -26.09 -3.10
CA GLU A 193 9.28 -27.48 -2.70
C GLU A 193 9.87 -27.85 -1.32
N ASN A 194 10.75 -27.02 -0.76
CA ASN A 194 11.49 -27.33 0.46
C ASN A 194 10.81 -26.76 1.72
N TYR A 195 9.89 -25.81 1.57
CA TYR A 195 9.19 -25.24 2.70
C TYR A 195 8.30 -26.27 3.38
N LYS A 196 8.51 -26.45 4.68
CA LYS A 196 7.66 -27.27 5.55
C LYS A 196 6.81 -26.35 6.45
N PRO A 197 5.55 -26.72 6.76
CA PRO A 197 4.77 -26.03 7.78
C PRO A 197 5.57 -25.86 9.08
N GLY A 198 5.57 -24.66 9.65
CA GLY A 198 6.37 -24.28 10.82
C GLY A 198 7.82 -23.84 10.52
N GLY A 199 8.26 -23.93 9.27
CA GLY A 199 9.59 -23.47 8.86
C GLY A 199 9.75 -21.94 8.84
N SER A 200 11.00 -21.49 8.73
CA SER A 200 11.33 -20.09 8.43
C SER A 200 11.84 -19.98 6.99
N LEU A 201 11.26 -19.05 6.23
CA LEU A 201 11.67 -18.70 4.89
C LEU A 201 11.74 -17.17 4.76
N SER A 202 12.90 -16.69 4.34
CA SER A 202 13.13 -15.29 4.00
C SER A 202 13.58 -15.17 2.56
N ASN A 203 12.93 -14.31 1.78
CA ASN A 203 13.28 -14.03 0.39
C ASN A 203 13.31 -12.51 0.14
N SER A 204 14.46 -11.98 -0.27
CA SER A 204 14.58 -10.56 -0.60
C SER A 204 13.78 -10.19 -1.85
N PHE A 205 13.34 -8.93 -1.94
CA PHE A 205 12.70 -8.38 -3.15
C PHE A 205 13.67 -8.18 -4.33
N LYS A 206 14.97 -8.48 -4.12
CA LYS A 206 15.99 -8.60 -5.17
C LYS A 206 15.91 -9.93 -5.92
N ASN A 207 15.39 -10.96 -5.27
CA ASN A 207 15.26 -12.29 -5.85
C ASN A 207 13.89 -12.46 -6.50
N ASP A 208 13.78 -13.45 -7.37
CA ASP A 208 12.50 -13.86 -7.94
C ASP A 208 11.53 -14.32 -6.84
N THR A 209 10.24 -14.13 -7.12
CA THR A 209 9.17 -14.46 -6.17
C THR A 209 9.16 -15.95 -5.90
N LYS A 210 9.14 -16.32 -4.62
CA LYS A 210 8.94 -17.70 -4.18
C LYS A 210 7.47 -17.96 -3.92
N VAL A 211 6.98 -19.11 -4.35
CA VAL A 211 5.59 -19.53 -4.18
C VAL A 211 5.55 -20.80 -3.36
N ILE A 212 4.88 -20.74 -2.22
CA ILE A 212 4.53 -21.92 -1.42
C ILE A 212 3.09 -22.25 -1.76
N TYR A 213 2.83 -23.49 -2.20
CA TYR A 213 1.52 -23.91 -2.64
C TYR A 213 1.09 -25.27 -2.07
N ASN A 214 -0.20 -25.40 -1.75
CA ASN A 214 -0.83 -26.67 -1.42
C ASN A 214 -2.28 -26.72 -1.97
N ASP A 215 -2.68 -27.86 -2.51
CA ASP A 215 -4.07 -28.11 -2.94
C ASP A 215 -5.04 -28.17 -1.74
N GLY A 216 -4.55 -28.63 -0.60
CA GLY A 216 -5.30 -28.68 0.66
C GLY A 216 -5.23 -27.38 1.46
N ALA A 217 -5.73 -27.44 2.69
CA ALA A 217 -5.63 -26.33 3.63
C ALA A 217 -4.19 -26.16 4.11
N ILE A 218 -3.78 -24.92 4.38
CA ILE A 218 -2.49 -24.62 5.00
C ILE A 218 -2.76 -23.99 6.37
N ASP A 219 -2.28 -24.64 7.43
CA ASP A 219 -2.33 -24.08 8.77
C ASP A 219 -0.93 -23.59 9.19
N LEU A 220 -0.78 -22.28 9.34
CA LEU A 220 0.40 -21.64 9.88
C LEU A 220 0.26 -21.53 11.40
N TYR A 221 0.54 -22.65 12.09
CA TYR A 221 0.60 -22.72 13.55
C TYR A 221 1.82 -22.00 14.13
N ASP A 222 2.92 -22.01 13.41
CA ASP A 222 4.20 -21.40 13.74
C ASP A 222 4.99 -21.14 12.44
N GLY A 223 6.22 -20.66 12.59
CA GLY A 223 7.10 -20.36 11.46
C GLY A 223 7.10 -18.89 11.06
N GLN A 224 7.93 -18.60 10.06
CA GLN A 224 8.25 -17.23 9.68
C GLN A 224 8.34 -17.11 8.17
N LEU A 225 7.55 -16.22 7.58
CA LEU A 225 7.62 -15.89 6.16
C LEU A 225 7.92 -14.40 5.99
N ILE A 226 9.06 -14.10 5.38
CA ILE A 226 9.59 -12.74 5.24
C ILE A 226 9.93 -12.42 3.79
N GLY A 227 9.28 -11.40 3.22
CA GLY A 227 9.68 -10.78 1.96
C GLY A 227 8.90 -11.24 0.74
N ASN A 228 9.60 -11.40 -0.39
CA ASN A 228 9.04 -11.66 -1.72
C ASN A 228 8.52 -13.11 -1.85
N ILE A 229 7.48 -13.43 -1.09
CA ILE A 229 6.89 -14.76 -0.94
C ILE A 229 5.37 -14.67 -1.12
N ILE A 230 4.82 -15.59 -1.93
CA ILE A 230 3.39 -15.82 -2.07
C ILE A 230 3.06 -17.17 -1.43
N LEU A 231 2.17 -17.19 -0.44
CA LEU A 231 1.59 -18.40 0.11
C LEU A 231 0.20 -18.59 -0.48
N LYS A 232 -0.01 -19.69 -1.22
CA LYS A 232 -1.27 -19.97 -1.91
C LYS A 232 -1.86 -21.32 -1.51
N SER A 233 -3.16 -21.38 -1.27
CA SER A 233 -3.92 -22.62 -1.07
C SER A 233 -5.13 -22.64 -1.99
N ALA A 234 -5.49 -23.82 -2.51
CA ALA A 234 -6.73 -23.97 -3.27
C ALA A 234 -8.00 -24.01 -2.41
N THR A 235 -7.87 -24.09 -1.07
CA THR A 235 -9.02 -24.20 -0.16
C THR A 235 -9.02 -23.13 0.94
N ARG A 236 -8.06 -23.17 1.86
CA ARG A 236 -8.07 -22.37 3.08
C ARG A 236 -6.68 -22.14 3.63
N ILE A 237 -6.43 -20.96 4.18
CA ILE A 237 -5.22 -20.66 4.96
C ILE A 237 -5.62 -20.19 6.36
N THR A 238 -5.06 -20.83 7.39
CA THR A 238 -5.17 -20.39 8.79
C THR A 238 -3.86 -19.76 9.24
N ILE A 239 -3.93 -18.58 9.86
CA ILE A 239 -2.79 -17.89 10.45
C ILE A 239 -3.04 -17.78 11.95
N THR A 240 -2.15 -18.34 12.75
CA THR A 240 -2.22 -18.26 14.23
C THR A 240 -1.26 -17.20 14.78
N ALA A 241 -1.44 -16.84 16.06
CA ALA A 241 -0.67 -15.76 16.69
C ALA A 241 0.85 -16.00 16.75
N ASN A 242 1.31 -17.26 16.65
CA ASN A 242 2.74 -17.58 16.70
C ASN A 242 3.42 -17.48 15.34
N ALA A 243 2.66 -17.36 14.24
CA ALA A 243 3.21 -17.21 12.90
C ALA A 243 3.70 -15.77 12.67
N THR A 244 4.93 -15.62 12.16
CA THR A 244 5.50 -14.30 11.84
C THR A 244 5.42 -14.04 10.35
N LEU A 245 4.52 -13.15 9.93
CA LEU A 245 4.33 -12.80 8.52
C LEU A 245 4.72 -11.35 8.23
N LYS A 246 5.62 -11.18 7.26
CA LYS A 246 6.29 -9.91 7.00
C LYS A 246 6.45 -9.67 5.48
N ASP A 247 5.76 -8.68 4.93
CA ASP A 247 5.81 -8.32 3.49
C ASP A 247 5.25 -9.38 2.52
N VAL A 248 4.52 -10.40 3.01
CA VAL A 248 4.08 -11.54 2.20
C VAL A 248 2.67 -11.36 1.60
N ILE A 249 2.37 -12.13 0.55
CA ILE A 249 1.01 -12.24 -0.02
C ILE A 249 0.44 -13.61 0.34
N ILE A 250 -0.78 -13.62 0.88
CA ILE A 250 -1.55 -14.80 1.25
C ILE A 250 -2.76 -14.89 0.32
N VAL A 251 -2.92 -16.03 -0.36
CA VAL A 251 -3.97 -16.23 -1.37
C VAL A 251 -4.72 -17.54 -1.14
N ALA A 252 -6.00 -17.47 -0.81
CA ALA A 252 -6.85 -18.67 -0.69
C ALA A 252 -8.33 -18.29 -0.77
N PRO A 253 -9.24 -19.22 -1.13
CA PRO A 253 -10.67 -18.94 -1.07
C PRO A 253 -11.14 -18.46 0.30
N VAL A 254 -10.65 -19.06 1.38
CA VAL A 254 -10.93 -18.67 2.77
C VAL A 254 -9.61 -18.40 3.50
N ILE A 255 -9.50 -17.24 4.16
CA ILE A 255 -8.35 -16.86 4.98
C ILE A 255 -8.83 -16.58 6.40
N GLU A 256 -8.37 -17.38 7.35
CA GLU A 256 -8.66 -17.24 8.78
C GLU A 256 -7.44 -16.69 9.50
N ILE A 257 -7.50 -15.44 9.94
CA ILE A 257 -6.48 -14.80 10.79
C ILE A 257 -6.98 -14.92 12.22
N LYS A 258 -6.45 -15.86 13.01
CA LYS A 258 -6.93 -16.10 14.39
C LYS A 258 -6.69 -14.89 15.30
N SER A 259 -7.32 -14.92 16.48
CA SER A 259 -7.17 -13.87 17.47
C SER A 259 -5.71 -13.70 17.93
N GLY A 260 -5.31 -12.46 18.21
CA GLY A 260 -3.96 -12.13 18.68
C GLY A 260 -2.87 -12.14 17.60
N VAL A 261 -3.21 -12.31 16.32
CA VAL A 261 -2.22 -12.30 15.24
C VAL A 261 -1.62 -10.91 15.08
N THR A 262 -0.30 -10.86 14.95
CA THR A 262 0.44 -9.65 14.61
C THR A 262 1.28 -9.88 13.35
N GLY A 263 1.42 -8.86 12.52
CA GLY A 263 2.18 -8.99 11.28
C GLY A 263 1.83 -7.90 10.29
N TYR A 264 2.38 -7.99 9.08
CA TYR A 264 1.90 -7.17 7.98
C TYR A 264 2.07 -7.89 6.64
N PHE A 265 0.94 -8.10 5.99
CA PHE A 265 0.82 -8.93 4.79
C PHE A 265 -0.43 -8.51 4.00
N HIS A 266 -0.50 -8.99 2.76
CA HIS A 266 -1.68 -8.83 1.92
C HIS A 266 -2.44 -10.17 1.90
N ALA A 267 -3.69 -10.18 2.34
CA ALA A 267 -4.58 -11.33 2.24
C ALA A 267 -5.59 -11.12 1.11
N ILE A 268 -5.67 -12.07 0.20
CA ILE A 268 -6.49 -11.99 -1.00
C ILE A 268 -7.33 -13.27 -1.09
N ALA A 269 -8.65 -13.09 -1.04
CA ALA A 269 -9.59 -14.21 -1.01
C ALA A 269 -10.72 -14.06 -2.03
N SER A 270 -11.35 -15.19 -2.36
CA SER A 270 -12.55 -15.22 -3.21
C SER A 270 -13.86 -15.46 -2.44
N LYS A 271 -13.77 -16.04 -1.23
CA LYS A 271 -14.94 -16.31 -0.37
C LYS A 271 -14.90 -15.50 0.91
N ALA A 272 -13.93 -15.70 1.80
CA ALA A 272 -13.97 -15.03 3.10
C ALA A 272 -12.58 -14.66 3.64
N ILE A 273 -12.52 -13.54 4.36
CA ILE A 273 -11.38 -13.17 5.20
C ILE A 273 -11.90 -12.89 6.60
N GLU A 274 -11.47 -13.67 7.57
CA GLU A 274 -11.90 -13.56 8.96
C GLU A 274 -10.71 -13.17 9.84
N MET A 275 -10.66 -11.91 10.23
CA MET A 275 -9.70 -11.42 11.22
C MET A 275 -10.30 -11.50 12.61
N GLY A 276 -9.70 -12.32 13.46
CA GLY A 276 -10.10 -12.55 14.85
C GLY A 276 -9.93 -11.31 15.74
N THR A 277 -10.33 -11.47 17.00
CA THR A 277 -10.28 -10.43 18.02
C THR A 277 -8.86 -10.14 18.49
N ASN A 278 -8.61 -8.94 18.99
CA ASN A 278 -7.31 -8.52 19.55
C ASN A 278 -6.12 -8.69 18.58
N SER A 279 -6.36 -8.70 17.27
CA SER A 279 -5.32 -8.84 16.25
C SER A 279 -4.79 -7.48 15.82
N ASN A 280 -3.51 -7.40 15.47
CA ASN A 280 -2.81 -6.14 15.17
C ASN A 280 -1.98 -6.24 13.88
N LEU A 281 -2.59 -5.87 12.75
CA LEU A 281 -1.91 -5.84 11.45
C LEU A 281 -1.32 -4.45 11.17
N GLN A 282 -0.01 -4.39 10.89
CA GLN A 282 0.71 -3.15 10.63
C GLN A 282 0.63 -2.70 9.17
N TYR A 283 0.92 -1.42 8.94
CA TYR A 283 0.99 -0.85 7.60
C TYR A 283 2.26 -1.36 6.88
N PRO A 284 2.19 -1.72 5.58
CA PRO A 284 1.06 -1.56 4.64
C PRO A 284 0.26 -2.86 4.41
N SER A 285 -0.55 -3.31 5.37
CA SER A 285 -1.39 -4.52 5.16
C SER A 285 -2.54 -4.28 4.19
N SER A 286 -3.10 -5.36 3.63
CA SER A 286 -4.35 -5.26 2.86
C SER A 286 -5.19 -6.52 3.01
N LEU A 287 -6.50 -6.38 3.20
CA LEU A 287 -7.45 -7.48 3.12
C LEU A 287 -8.34 -7.24 1.90
N ILE A 288 -8.30 -8.17 0.94
CA ILE A 288 -8.92 -8.01 -0.38
C ILE A 288 -9.82 -9.20 -0.64
N LEU A 289 -11.11 -8.95 -0.79
CA LEU A 289 -12.08 -9.96 -1.19
C LEU A 289 -12.57 -9.65 -2.61
N ILE A 290 -12.48 -10.64 -3.49
CA ILE A 290 -12.99 -10.55 -4.86
C ILE A 290 -14.06 -11.61 -5.05
N ASP A 291 -15.30 -11.15 -5.03
CA ASP A 291 -16.46 -11.97 -5.35
C ASP A 291 -16.66 -12.03 -6.86
N SER A 292 -16.13 -13.09 -7.47
CA SER A 292 -16.28 -13.41 -8.88
C SER A 292 -17.40 -14.42 -9.17
N ASP A 293 -18.17 -14.84 -8.15
CA ASP A 293 -19.23 -15.83 -8.34
C ASP A 293 -20.41 -15.18 -9.06
N ARG A 294 -20.47 -15.42 -10.37
CA ARG A 294 -21.59 -15.06 -11.25
C ARG A 294 -22.77 -16.03 -11.14
N SER A 295 -22.67 -17.06 -10.31
CA SER A 295 -23.69 -18.10 -10.20
C SER A 295 -24.95 -17.53 -9.54
N ASP A 296 -26.02 -17.40 -10.34
CA ASP A 296 -27.39 -17.10 -9.92
C ASP A 296 -28.08 -18.26 -9.16
N ASP A 297 -27.31 -19.27 -8.72
CA ASP A 297 -27.85 -20.49 -8.18
C ASP A 297 -28.50 -20.24 -6.82
N LYS A 298 -29.83 -20.14 -6.83
CA LYS A 298 -30.66 -19.79 -5.67
C LYS A 298 -30.58 -20.82 -4.55
N ASN A 299 -30.09 -22.03 -4.84
CA ASN A 299 -29.97 -23.13 -3.89
C ASN A 299 -28.63 -23.18 -3.13
N PHE A 300 -27.60 -22.47 -3.58
CA PHE A 300 -26.29 -22.41 -2.93
C PHE A 300 -26.21 -21.36 -1.79
N ARG A 301 -27.36 -20.77 -1.42
CA ARG A 301 -27.48 -19.49 -0.69
C ARG A 301 -27.43 -19.56 0.84
N ARG A 302 -27.21 -20.72 1.47
CA ARG A 302 -27.39 -20.84 2.94
C ARG A 302 -26.12 -20.85 3.79
N THR A 303 -24.91 -20.96 3.23
CA THR A 303 -23.70 -21.12 4.09
C THR A 303 -22.46 -20.33 3.67
N ASN A 304 -22.40 -19.74 2.47
CA ASN A 304 -21.20 -19.02 2.02
C ASN A 304 -21.42 -17.50 2.10
N HIS A 305 -20.98 -16.91 3.20
CA HIS A 305 -20.94 -15.47 3.38
C HIS A 305 -19.66 -14.94 2.71
N HIS A 306 -19.83 -14.18 1.62
CA HIS A 306 -18.69 -13.54 0.96
C HIS A 306 -18.35 -12.25 1.72
N GLN A 307 -17.50 -12.36 2.74
CA GLN A 307 -17.31 -11.30 3.74
C GLN A 307 -15.85 -11.11 4.15
N ILE A 308 -15.51 -9.87 4.46
CA ILE A 308 -14.34 -9.50 5.26
C ILE A 308 -14.85 -9.12 6.65
N THR A 309 -14.40 -9.82 7.68
CA THR A 309 -14.76 -9.52 9.07
C THR A 309 -13.52 -9.10 9.83
N VAL A 310 -13.57 -7.94 10.48
CA VAL A 310 -12.57 -7.47 11.43
C VAL A 310 -13.14 -7.61 12.84
N GLY A 311 -12.56 -8.52 13.61
CA GLY A 311 -12.97 -8.83 14.97
C GLY A 311 -12.79 -7.66 15.93
N GLU A 312 -13.45 -7.77 17.08
CA GLU A 312 -13.47 -6.73 18.10
C GLU A 312 -12.08 -6.47 18.72
N ASN A 313 -11.88 -5.24 19.18
CA ASN A 313 -10.64 -4.78 19.83
C ASN A 313 -9.37 -4.98 18.97
N SER A 314 -9.54 -5.09 17.65
CA SER A 314 -8.45 -5.28 16.69
C SER A 314 -7.98 -3.96 16.08
N ILE A 315 -6.69 -3.89 15.76
CA ILE A 315 -6.09 -2.74 15.06
C ILE A 315 -5.64 -3.22 13.67
N PHE A 316 -6.14 -2.58 12.63
CA PHE A 316 -5.74 -2.86 11.25
C PHE A 316 -5.21 -1.60 10.60
N LYS A 317 -3.95 -1.63 10.15
CA LYS A 317 -3.31 -0.49 9.48
C LYS A 317 -3.05 -0.84 8.02
N GLY A 318 -3.79 -0.23 7.10
CA GLY A 318 -3.74 -0.57 5.69
C GLY A 318 -5.09 -0.45 5.00
N ASN A 319 -5.28 -1.17 3.90
CA ASN A 319 -6.46 -1.02 3.05
C ASN A 319 -7.39 -2.25 3.12
N LEU A 320 -8.69 -2.02 3.28
CA LEU A 320 -9.72 -3.05 3.12
C LEU A 320 -10.40 -2.85 1.77
N MET A 321 -10.53 -3.92 0.98
CA MET A 321 -11.14 -3.85 -0.34
C MET A 321 -12.07 -5.03 -0.58
N MET A 322 -13.31 -4.75 -0.93
CA MET A 322 -14.25 -5.74 -1.44
C MET A 322 -14.75 -5.33 -2.83
N LEU A 323 -14.49 -6.20 -3.81
CA LEU A 323 -14.95 -6.09 -5.19
C LEU A 323 -15.95 -7.21 -5.48
N SER A 324 -17.06 -6.90 -6.13
CA SER A 324 -18.07 -7.88 -6.53
C SER A 324 -18.51 -7.64 -7.96
N GLU A 325 -18.48 -8.68 -8.79
CA GLU A 325 -19.12 -8.64 -10.11
C GLU A 325 -20.62 -8.94 -10.05
N ASN A 326 -21.10 -9.39 -8.90
CA ASN A 326 -22.49 -9.72 -8.72
C ASN A 326 -23.32 -8.44 -8.62
N THR A 327 -24.42 -8.34 -9.36
CA THR A 327 -25.35 -7.20 -9.27
C THR A 327 -26.36 -7.37 -8.15
N ASN A 328 -26.58 -8.59 -7.65
CA ASN A 328 -27.53 -8.86 -6.57
C ASN A 328 -27.05 -8.23 -5.27
N SER A 329 -27.93 -7.42 -4.67
CA SER A 329 -27.72 -6.87 -3.33
C SER A 329 -28.19 -7.92 -2.32
N LYS A 330 -27.24 -8.50 -1.58
CA LYS A 330 -27.58 -9.28 -0.38
C LYS A 330 -27.88 -8.27 0.72
N PHE A 331 -28.92 -8.49 1.53
CA PHE A 331 -29.19 -7.70 2.76
C PHE A 331 -28.20 -8.05 3.89
N GLU A 332 -26.97 -8.33 3.51
CA GLU A 332 -25.87 -8.79 4.34
C GLU A 332 -24.70 -7.84 4.07
N PRO A 333 -23.99 -7.36 5.10
CA PRO A 333 -22.77 -6.60 4.90
C PRO A 333 -21.68 -7.50 4.30
N GLN A 334 -20.80 -6.93 3.48
CA GLN A 334 -19.64 -7.62 2.90
C GLN A 334 -18.34 -7.22 3.60
N ILE A 335 -18.34 -6.10 4.30
CA ILE A 335 -17.28 -5.73 5.24
C ILE A 335 -17.95 -5.47 6.58
N ILE A 336 -17.50 -6.17 7.61
CA ILE A 336 -17.96 -6.02 9.00
C ILE A 336 -16.78 -5.56 9.84
N ILE A 337 -16.91 -4.39 10.45
CA ILE A 337 -15.89 -3.82 11.35
C ILE A 337 -16.48 -3.86 12.76
N GLY A 338 -15.94 -4.77 13.59
CA GLY A 338 -16.43 -5.06 14.93
C GLY A 338 -16.23 -3.93 15.94
N ASN A 339 -16.87 -4.07 17.09
CA ASN A 339 -16.80 -3.08 18.18
C ASN A 339 -15.36 -2.82 18.63
N ASN A 340 -15.06 -1.57 19.00
CA ASN A 340 -13.75 -1.13 19.51
C ASN A 340 -12.56 -1.45 18.59
N SER A 341 -12.80 -1.84 17.34
CA SER A 341 -11.74 -2.04 16.35
C SER A 341 -11.37 -0.70 15.70
N ALA A 342 -10.10 -0.56 15.33
CA ALA A 342 -9.55 0.65 14.72
C ALA A 342 -8.90 0.34 13.38
N ILE A 343 -9.47 0.87 12.30
CA ILE A 343 -8.93 0.80 10.95
C ILE A 343 -8.16 2.09 10.66
N HIS A 344 -6.83 2.01 10.57
CA HIS A 344 -6.00 3.12 10.11
C HIS A 344 -5.68 2.93 8.63
N GLY A 345 -6.57 3.44 7.77
CA GLY A 345 -6.36 3.42 6.34
C GLY A 345 -7.65 3.63 5.55
N GLU A 346 -7.74 3.00 4.39
CA GLU A 346 -8.86 3.21 3.47
C GLU A 346 -9.69 1.94 3.31
N VAL A 347 -11.01 2.09 3.39
CA VAL A 347 -11.99 1.01 3.23
C VAL A 347 -12.75 1.24 1.94
N TYR A 348 -12.74 0.25 1.04
CA TYR A 348 -13.48 0.28 -0.21
C TYR A 348 -14.38 -0.94 -0.32
N CYS A 349 -15.68 -0.73 -0.48
CA CYS A 349 -16.67 -1.79 -0.60
C CYS A 349 -17.65 -1.44 -1.72
N GLU A 350 -17.68 -2.24 -2.79
CA GLU A 350 -18.68 -2.07 -3.87
C GLU A 350 -20.12 -2.35 -3.41
N LYS A 351 -20.31 -2.94 -2.23
CA LYS A 351 -21.61 -3.31 -1.65
C LYS A 351 -21.82 -2.64 -0.28
N SER A 352 -22.20 -3.40 0.74
CA SER A 352 -22.59 -2.89 2.05
C SER A 352 -21.50 -3.06 3.11
N ILE A 353 -21.40 -2.08 4.00
CA ILE A 353 -20.52 -2.13 5.17
C ILE A 353 -21.37 -2.10 6.45
N GLU A 354 -21.04 -2.94 7.42
CA GLU A 354 -21.46 -2.80 8.81
C GLU A 354 -20.29 -2.23 9.62
N LEU A 355 -20.43 -0.97 10.05
CA LEU A 355 -19.38 -0.23 10.75
C LEU A 355 -19.79 0.00 12.21
N LYS A 356 -19.19 -0.78 13.13
CA LYS A 356 -19.36 -0.63 14.59
C LYS A 356 -18.11 -0.05 15.28
N GLY A 357 -16.94 -0.22 14.67
CA GLY A 357 -15.68 0.36 15.14
C GLY A 357 -15.38 1.75 14.56
N SER A 358 -14.09 2.08 14.54
CA SER A 358 -13.57 3.37 14.09
C SER A 358 -12.70 3.23 12.84
N VAL A 359 -12.89 4.12 11.86
CA VAL A 359 -12.02 4.25 10.69
C VAL A 359 -11.28 5.58 10.76
N TYR A 360 -9.97 5.53 10.96
CA TYR A 360 -9.05 6.66 10.82
C TYR A 360 -8.55 6.72 9.39
N GLY A 361 -9.32 7.38 8.52
CA GLY A 361 -9.04 7.48 7.09
C GLY A 361 -10.30 7.64 6.25
N SER A 362 -10.39 6.94 5.13
CA SER A 362 -11.46 7.14 4.14
C SER A 362 -12.31 5.88 3.97
N VAL A 363 -13.62 6.05 3.86
CA VAL A 363 -14.57 4.97 3.56
C VAL A 363 -15.28 5.26 2.23
N TYR A 364 -15.22 4.30 1.31
CA TYR A 364 -15.92 4.31 0.04
C TYR A 364 -16.86 3.10 0.03
N ALA A 365 -18.17 3.33 0.08
CA ALA A 365 -19.16 2.28 0.23
C ALA A 365 -20.29 2.40 -0.79
N GLY A 366 -20.79 1.26 -1.26
CA GLY A 366 -22.06 1.22 -1.99
C GLY A 366 -23.21 1.62 -1.06
N SER A 367 -23.27 1.01 0.13
CA SER A 367 -24.28 1.30 1.15
C SER A 367 -23.79 0.91 2.55
N PHE A 368 -24.61 1.22 3.57
CA PHE A 368 -24.36 0.75 4.94
C PHE A 368 -25.49 -0.16 5.41
N ILE A 369 -25.17 -1.09 6.30
CA ILE A 369 -26.14 -1.93 6.97
C ILE A 369 -25.82 -1.92 8.46
N ALA A 370 -26.83 -1.68 9.29
CA ALA A 370 -26.76 -1.92 10.72
C ALA A 370 -27.67 -3.12 11.06
N LYS A 371 -27.12 -4.11 11.76
CA LYS A 371 -27.88 -5.26 12.27
C LYS A 371 -28.02 -5.15 13.78
N GLU A 372 -29.20 -4.78 14.22
CA GLU A 372 -29.49 -4.50 15.63
C GLU A 372 -30.84 -5.08 16.03
N SER A 373 -30.91 -5.68 17.22
CA SER A 373 -32.15 -6.27 17.77
C SER A 373 -32.87 -7.23 16.80
N GLY A 374 -32.12 -8.02 16.04
CA GLY A 374 -32.67 -8.96 15.05
C GLY A 374 -33.25 -8.33 13.78
N SER A 375 -33.11 -7.01 13.61
CA SER A 375 -33.56 -6.27 12.43
C SER A 375 -32.38 -5.76 11.58
N THR A 376 -32.60 -5.65 10.28
CA THR A 376 -31.62 -5.12 9.32
C THR A 376 -32.04 -3.71 8.87
N TYR A 377 -31.20 -2.72 9.14
CA TYR A 377 -31.43 -1.33 8.80
C TYR A 377 -30.51 -0.91 7.65
N LEU A 378 -31.10 -0.52 6.52
CA LEU A 378 -30.37 -0.14 5.31
C LEU A 378 -29.98 1.33 5.33
N ASN A 379 -28.77 1.65 4.89
CA ASN A 379 -28.15 2.97 4.97
C ASN A 379 -28.15 3.56 6.39
N HIS A 380 -27.92 2.71 7.39
CA HIS A 380 -27.75 3.12 8.77
C HIS A 380 -26.31 2.86 9.22
N ILE A 381 -25.73 3.84 9.92
CA ILE A 381 -24.50 3.67 10.71
C ILE A 381 -24.92 3.73 12.18
N TYR A 382 -24.55 2.70 12.94
CA TYR A 382 -24.89 2.55 14.35
C TYR A 382 -23.61 2.45 15.18
N ASN A 383 -23.34 3.47 15.99
CA ASN A 383 -22.14 3.64 16.83
C ASN A 383 -20.78 3.67 16.09
N GLY A 384 -20.75 3.60 14.77
CA GLY A 384 -19.51 3.67 13.99
C GLY A 384 -18.90 5.07 13.94
N SER A 385 -17.58 5.17 13.89
CA SER A 385 -16.89 6.46 13.71
C SER A 385 -15.96 6.51 12.51
N ILE A 386 -15.89 7.67 11.85
CA ILE A 386 -15.01 7.92 10.70
C ILE A 386 -14.25 9.23 10.95
N HIS A 387 -12.92 9.17 10.92
CA HIS A 387 -12.01 10.28 11.16
C HIS A 387 -11.10 10.51 9.94
N GLY A 388 -11.54 11.37 9.02
CA GLY A 388 -10.91 11.57 7.70
C GLY A 388 -9.50 12.16 7.70
N ASN A 389 -9.20 12.97 8.71
CA ASN A 389 -7.99 13.80 8.78
C ASN A 389 -6.85 13.19 9.63
N SER A 390 -7.01 11.94 10.09
CA SER A 390 -6.10 11.33 11.08
C SER A 390 -4.95 10.51 10.50
N LEU A 391 -4.92 10.28 9.18
CA LEU A 391 -3.83 9.52 8.55
C LEU A 391 -2.60 10.40 8.31
N PRO A 392 -1.38 9.83 8.37
CA PRO A 392 -0.14 10.53 8.03
C PRO A 392 -0.12 11.05 6.58
N ASP A 393 0.59 12.17 6.35
CA ASP A 393 0.70 12.79 5.03
C ASP A 393 1.42 11.90 4.00
N ASN A 394 2.31 11.03 4.46
CA ASN A 394 3.03 10.07 3.61
C ASN A 394 2.25 8.77 3.36
N TYR A 395 1.03 8.63 3.89
CA TYR A 395 0.21 7.44 3.66
C TYR A 395 -0.02 7.23 2.15
N ALA A 396 0.33 6.03 1.67
CA ALA A 396 0.00 5.58 0.33
C ALA A 396 -1.28 4.73 0.38
N GLY A 397 -2.32 5.21 -0.29
CA GLY A 397 -3.66 4.63 -0.28
C GLY A 397 -4.00 3.83 -1.54
N LEU A 398 -5.30 3.64 -1.73
CA LEU A 398 -5.91 2.82 -2.77
C LEU A 398 -5.52 3.29 -4.19
N PRO A 399 -5.30 2.36 -5.15
CA PRO A 399 -4.82 2.64 -6.51
C PRO A 399 -5.93 3.15 -7.45
N PHE A 400 -6.64 4.21 -7.03
CA PHE A 400 -7.53 4.99 -7.89
C PHE A 400 -6.82 5.55 -9.13
N GLU A 401 -7.57 5.75 -10.20
CA GLU A 401 -7.04 6.30 -11.46
C GLU A 401 -6.53 7.75 -11.29
N ASN A 402 -5.49 8.11 -12.06
CA ASN A 402 -5.00 9.48 -12.24
C ASN A 402 -4.60 10.23 -10.94
N LYS A 403 -4.00 9.54 -9.96
CA LYS A 403 -3.44 10.16 -8.77
C LYS A 403 -1.91 10.08 -8.75
N ASN A 404 -1.30 11.03 -8.06
CA ASN A 404 0.12 10.99 -7.69
C ASN A 404 0.38 9.84 -6.73
N THR A 405 1.66 9.47 -6.57
CA THR A 405 2.07 8.33 -5.75
C THR A 405 2.82 8.77 -4.49
N SER A 406 2.76 7.95 -3.46
CA SER A 406 3.58 8.05 -2.25
C SER A 406 4.26 6.72 -1.98
N VAL A 407 5.39 6.77 -1.30
CA VAL A 407 6.10 5.58 -0.83
C VAL A 407 5.42 5.06 0.42
N ALA A 408 4.79 3.88 0.32
CA ALA A 408 4.27 3.16 1.46
C ALA A 408 5.43 2.59 2.29
N LYS A 409 6.41 1.99 1.61
CA LYS A 409 7.51 1.29 2.27
C LYS A 409 8.71 1.03 1.36
N TRP A 410 9.93 1.19 1.90
CA TRP A 410 11.16 0.75 1.24
C TRP A 410 11.39 -0.76 1.40
N LEU A 411 11.80 -1.42 0.31
CA LEU A 411 12.01 -2.87 0.23
C LEU A 411 13.50 -3.23 0.23
N TYR A 412 13.82 -4.45 0.68
CA TYR A 412 15.18 -4.95 0.90
C TYR A 412 15.63 -6.04 -0.08
#